data_AF-A0A8S0SJI2-F1
#
_entry.id   AF-A0A8S0SJI2-F1
#
_cell.length_a   1.000
_cell.length_b   1.000
_cell.length_c   1.000
_cell.angle_alpha   90.00
_cell.angle_beta   90.00
_cell.angle_gamma   90.00
#
_symmetry.space_group_name_H-M   'P 1'
#
loop_
_entity.id
_entity.type
_entity.pdbx_description
1 polymer ?
#
loop_
_entity_poly.entity_id
_entity_poly.type
_entity_poly.pdbx_seq_one_letter_code
_entity_poly.pdbx_strand_id
1 'polypeptide(L)'
;MEQTFIMIKPDGVQRGLVGEIIGRFEKKGFTLKGLKFITVDRHFAEQHYADLSAKPFFNGLVEYIISGPVTAMVWEGKNVVTTGRKIIGATNPADSAPGTIRGDYAIDIGMSSTEVIQSRVQRKRLLFGSQKELQNGGAVFINGSTSEISSFSWIHDYMYG
;
A
#
# COMPACT_ATOMS: atom_id res chain seq x y z
N MET A 1 12.38 -12.96 8.09
CA MET A 1 12.27 -12.99 6.61
C MET A 1 12.08 -11.56 6.11
N GLU A 2 12.27 -11.29 4.81
CA GLU A 2 12.02 -9.95 4.25
C GLU A 2 10.52 -9.63 4.31
N GLN A 3 10.17 -8.36 4.48
CA GLN A 3 8.79 -7.89 4.54
C GLN A 3 8.59 -6.69 3.61
N THR A 4 7.37 -6.55 3.09
CA THR A 4 6.95 -5.39 2.30
C THR A 4 5.58 -4.90 2.76
N PHE A 5 5.43 -3.58 2.80
CA PHE A 5 4.13 -2.95 2.97
C PHE A 5 3.42 -2.88 1.63
N ILE A 6 2.11 -3.08 1.60
CA ILE A 6 1.25 -3.03 0.40
C ILE A 6 -0.07 -2.38 0.80
N MET A 7 -0.60 -1.48 -0.02
CA MET A 7 -1.86 -0.79 0.28
C MET A 7 -2.79 -0.75 -0.91
N ILE A 8 -3.98 -1.33 -0.75
CA ILE A 8 -5.08 -1.19 -1.70
C ILE A 8 -5.73 0.16 -1.47
N LYS A 9 -5.64 1.02 -2.48
CA LYS A 9 -6.19 2.39 -2.48
C LYS A 9 -7.72 2.40 -2.60
N PRO A 10 -8.38 3.56 -2.39
CA PRO A 10 -9.85 3.62 -2.29
C PRO A 10 -10.59 3.07 -3.50
N ASP A 11 -10.08 3.29 -4.72
CA ASP A 11 -10.65 2.73 -5.95
C ASP A 11 -10.62 1.20 -5.96
N GLY A 12 -9.50 0.57 -5.56
CA GLY A 12 -9.37 -0.88 -5.49
C GLY A 12 -10.31 -1.48 -4.44
N VAL A 13 -10.52 -0.77 -3.34
CA VAL A 13 -11.50 -1.16 -2.31
C VAL A 13 -12.93 -1.03 -2.84
N GLN A 14 -13.30 0.12 -3.41
CA GLN A 14 -14.63 0.40 -3.95
C GLN A 14 -15.02 -0.57 -5.08
N ARG A 15 -14.04 -1.01 -5.88
CA ARG A 15 -14.22 -2.00 -6.96
C ARG A 15 -14.23 -3.46 -6.47
N GLY A 16 -14.10 -3.71 -5.17
CA GLY A 16 -14.13 -5.06 -4.60
C GLY A 16 -12.88 -5.91 -4.88
N LEU A 17 -11.74 -5.29 -5.19
CA LEU A 17 -10.51 -6.00 -5.59
C LEU A 17 -9.69 -6.54 -4.41
N VAL A 18 -10.13 -6.33 -3.16
CA VAL A 18 -9.37 -6.70 -1.95
C VAL A 18 -9.03 -8.19 -1.91
N GLY A 19 -10.03 -9.05 -2.07
CA GLY A 19 -9.84 -10.50 -2.02
C GLY A 19 -8.98 -11.02 -3.18
N GLU A 20 -9.19 -10.49 -4.39
CA GLU A 20 -8.41 -10.85 -5.58
C GLU A 20 -6.93 -10.52 -5.40
N ILE A 21 -6.62 -9.32 -4.91
CA ILE A 21 -5.24 -8.87 -4.67
C ILE A 21 -4.57 -9.72 -3.58
N ILE A 22 -5.24 -9.93 -2.45
CA ILE A 22 -4.73 -10.81 -1.37
C ILE A 22 -4.43 -12.20 -1.93
N GLY A 23 -5.36 -12.78 -2.68
CA GLY A 23 -5.22 -14.10 -3.28
C GLY A 23 -4.00 -14.23 -4.18
N ARG A 24 -3.59 -13.17 -4.91
CA ARG A 24 -2.38 -13.20 -5.74
C ARG A 24 -1.09 -13.32 -4.91
N PHE A 25 -1.02 -12.63 -3.76
CA PHE A 25 0.13 -12.72 -2.86
C PHE A 25 0.17 -14.06 -2.11
N GLU A 26 -0.98 -14.56 -1.66
CA GLU A 26 -1.08 -15.87 -1.01
C GLU A 26 -0.72 -17.01 -1.97
N LYS A 27 -1.25 -17.00 -3.21
CA LYS A 27 -0.91 -17.99 -4.26
C LYS A 27 0.58 -17.96 -4.62
N LYS A 28 1.26 -16.83 -4.44
CA LYS A 28 2.72 -16.76 -4.63
C LYS A 28 3.50 -17.45 -3.51
N GLY A 29 2.85 -17.71 -2.37
CA GLY A 29 3.46 -18.29 -1.17
C GLY A 29 3.95 -17.25 -0.17
N PHE A 30 3.46 -16.01 -0.22
CA PHE A 30 3.75 -15.00 0.78
C PHE A 30 2.79 -15.08 1.96
N THR A 31 3.31 -14.75 3.15
CA THR A 31 2.54 -14.78 4.40
C THR A 31 2.02 -13.39 4.70
N LEU A 32 0.70 -13.25 4.86
CA LEU A 32 0.10 -12.02 5.37
C LEU A 32 0.38 -11.89 6.86
N LYS A 33 1.17 -10.88 7.26
CA LYS A 33 1.55 -10.63 8.66
C LYS A 33 0.66 -9.61 9.35
N GLY A 34 0.03 -8.71 8.59
CA GLY A 34 -0.89 -7.72 9.13
C GLY A 34 -1.80 -7.17 8.06
N LEU A 35 -3.04 -6.87 8.44
CA LEU A 35 -4.03 -6.23 7.60
C LEU A 35 -4.81 -5.19 8.42
N LYS A 36 -4.97 -4.00 7.86
CA LYS A 36 -5.77 -2.91 8.42
C LYS A 36 -6.71 -2.36 7.35
N PHE A 37 -7.98 -2.26 7.68
CA PHE A 37 -8.99 -1.58 6.87
C PHE A 37 -9.34 -0.26 7.55
N ILE A 38 -8.94 0.86 6.94
CA ILE A 38 -8.95 2.16 7.61
C ILE A 38 -9.38 3.26 6.64
N THR A 39 -9.97 4.32 7.18
CA THR A 39 -10.05 5.61 6.47
C THR A 39 -8.87 6.46 6.92
N VAL A 40 -8.16 7.04 5.95
CA VAL A 40 -6.97 7.85 6.21
C VAL A 40 -7.42 9.29 6.45
N ASP A 41 -7.00 9.89 7.56
CA ASP A 41 -7.21 11.32 7.77
C ASP A 41 -6.23 12.18 6.92
N ARG A 42 -6.61 13.43 6.66
CA ARG A 42 -5.81 14.35 5.84
C ARG A 42 -4.41 14.57 6.40
N HIS A 43 -4.29 14.74 7.71
CA HIS A 43 -3.01 15.04 8.34
C HIS A 43 -2.02 13.89 8.13
N PHE A 44 -2.48 12.65 8.31
CA PHE A 44 -1.71 11.46 8.00
C PHE A 44 -1.37 11.38 6.51
N ALA A 45 -2.33 11.63 5.62
CA ALA A 45 -2.11 11.59 4.17
C ALA A 45 -1.01 12.58 3.74
N GLU A 46 -1.05 13.81 4.25
CA GLU A 46 -0.05 14.85 3.97
C GLU A 46 1.33 14.45 4.49
N GLN A 47 1.42 13.93 5.71
CA GLN A 47 2.68 13.40 6.23
C GLN A 47 3.21 12.22 5.41
N HIS A 48 2.33 11.30 5.02
CA HIS A 48 2.68 10.13 4.20
C HIS A 48 3.12 10.52 2.78
N TYR A 49 2.70 11.67 2.26
CA TYR A 49 3.11 12.16 0.95
C TYR A 49 4.01 13.39 1.01
N ALA A 50 4.62 13.71 2.16
CA ALA A 50 5.40 14.93 2.37
C ALA A 50 6.51 15.15 1.31
N ASP A 51 7.18 14.08 0.87
CA ASP A 51 8.20 14.10 -0.19
C ASP A 51 7.69 14.64 -1.55
N LEU A 52 6.38 14.55 -1.75
CA LEU A 52 5.71 14.97 -2.97
C LEU A 52 5.04 16.34 -2.81
N SER A 53 5.15 17.00 -1.65
CA SER A 53 4.48 18.27 -1.34
C SER A 53 4.74 19.39 -2.35
N ALA A 54 5.92 19.41 -2.96
CA ALA A 54 6.27 20.38 -4.00
C ALA A 54 5.75 20.03 -5.41
N LYS A 55 5.12 18.86 -5.60
CA LYS A 55 4.62 18.42 -6.90
C LYS A 55 3.22 19.00 -7.16
N PRO A 56 2.90 19.40 -8.40
CA PRO A 56 1.61 20.03 -8.71
C PRO A 56 0.40 19.11 -8.47
N PHE A 57 0.61 17.80 -8.44
CA PHE A 57 -0.44 16.81 -8.17
C PHE A 57 -0.61 16.43 -6.69
N PHE A 58 0.17 17.02 -5.77
CA PHE A 58 0.17 16.64 -4.35
C PHE A 58 -1.21 16.73 -3.71
N ASN A 59 -1.89 17.88 -3.84
CA ASN A 59 -3.22 18.07 -3.26
C ASN A 59 -4.21 17.06 -3.81
N GLY A 60 -4.16 16.80 -5.12
CA GLY A 60 -5.00 15.78 -5.75
C GLY A 60 -4.74 14.36 -5.23
N LEU A 61 -3.48 14.03 -4.95
CA LEU A 61 -3.09 12.75 -4.34
C LEU A 61 -3.61 12.62 -2.90
N VAL A 62 -3.58 13.71 -2.12
CA VAL A 62 -4.15 13.76 -0.77
C VAL A 62 -5.66 13.62 -0.82
N GLU A 63 -6.38 14.39 -1.66
CA GLU A 63 -7.83 14.26 -1.81
C GLU A 63 -8.24 12.83 -2.21
N TYR A 64 -7.49 12.23 -3.13
CA TYR A 64 -7.75 10.87 -3.57
C TYR A 64 -7.56 9.85 -2.44
N ILE A 65 -6.48 9.90 -1.67
CA ILE A 65 -6.23 8.88 -0.65
C ILE A 65 -7.23 8.96 0.52
N ILE A 66 -7.76 10.15 0.82
CA ILE A 66 -8.75 10.35 1.88
C ILE A 66 -10.20 10.18 1.38
N SER A 67 -10.42 9.99 0.08
CA SER A 67 -11.76 9.87 -0.52
C SER A 67 -12.53 8.62 -0.10
N GLY A 68 -11.87 7.65 0.53
CA GLY A 68 -12.49 6.41 0.99
C GLY A 68 -11.53 5.52 1.76
N PRO A 69 -11.99 4.33 2.17
CA PRO A 69 -11.17 3.40 2.94
C PRO A 69 -10.06 2.78 2.09
N VAL A 70 -8.98 2.40 2.75
CA VAL A 70 -7.85 1.66 2.18
C VAL A 70 -7.65 0.34 2.92
N THR A 71 -7.10 -0.66 2.23
CA THR A 71 -6.62 -1.89 2.86
C THR A 71 -5.10 -1.88 2.90
N ALA A 72 -4.55 -1.55 4.07
CA ALA A 72 -3.12 -1.60 4.34
C ALA A 72 -2.72 -3.01 4.74
N MET A 73 -1.58 -3.51 4.26
CA MET A 73 -1.11 -4.88 4.46
C MET A 73 0.39 -4.95 4.64
N VAL A 74 0.85 -5.95 5.39
CA VAL A 74 2.26 -6.34 5.51
C VAL A 74 2.40 -7.78 5.05
N TRP A 75 3.23 -8.00 4.03
CA TRP A 75 3.55 -9.32 3.49
C TRP A 75 4.96 -9.72 3.84
N GLU A 76 5.17 -10.98 4.18
CA GLU A 76 6.47 -11.57 4.50
C GLU A 76 6.80 -12.72 3.54
N GLY A 77 8.05 -12.80 3.11
CA GLY A 77 8.49 -13.82 2.16
C GLY A 77 9.93 -13.69 1.73
N LYS A 78 10.45 -14.68 1.00
CA LYS A 78 11.73 -14.55 0.31
C LYS A 78 11.55 -13.66 -0.94
N ASN A 79 12.37 -12.62 -1.08
CA ASN A 79 12.29 -11.65 -2.18
C ASN A 79 10.89 -11.02 -2.34
N VAL A 80 10.16 -10.85 -1.24
CA VAL A 80 8.77 -10.37 -1.26
C VAL A 80 8.67 -8.94 -1.77
N VAL A 81 9.71 -8.11 -1.56
CA VAL A 81 9.74 -6.73 -2.09
C VAL A 81 9.81 -6.77 -3.61
N THR A 82 10.85 -7.40 -4.16
CA THR A 82 11.09 -7.47 -5.62
C THR A 82 10.00 -8.25 -6.34
N THR A 83 9.56 -9.37 -5.78
CA THR A 83 8.51 -10.20 -6.39
C THR A 83 7.14 -9.54 -6.26
N GLY A 84 6.85 -8.88 -5.14
CA GLY A 84 5.64 -8.08 -4.97
C GLY A 84 5.53 -7.02 -6.04
N ARG A 85 6.61 -6.26 -6.33
CA ARG A 85 6.64 -5.29 -7.44
C ARG A 85 6.32 -5.91 -8.79
N LYS A 86 6.82 -7.12 -9.07
CA LYS A 86 6.49 -7.86 -10.31
C LYS A 86 5.02 -8.28 -10.38
N ILE A 87 4.42 -8.70 -9.27
CA ILE A 87 2.98 -9.01 -9.20
C ILE A 87 2.15 -7.75 -9.44
N ILE A 88 2.59 -6.62 -8.91
CA ILE A 88 1.88 -5.34 -9.01
C ILE A 88 1.87 -4.81 -10.45
N GLY A 89 3.02 -4.84 -11.15
CA GLY A 89 3.19 -4.25 -12.48
C GLY A 89 3.80 -2.85 -12.43
N ALA A 90 4.15 -2.32 -13.61
CA ALA A 90 4.78 -1.00 -13.78
C ALA A 90 3.86 0.12 -13.30
N THR A 91 4.41 1.30 -12.97
CA THR A 91 3.59 2.44 -12.49
C THR A 91 2.57 2.88 -13.52
N ASN A 92 2.97 2.90 -14.79
CA ASN A 92 2.06 3.10 -15.90
C ASN A 92 1.37 1.76 -16.23
N PRO A 93 0.02 1.71 -16.18
CA PRO A 93 -0.74 0.54 -16.61
C PRO A 93 -0.42 0.07 -18.02
N ALA A 94 -0.18 0.99 -18.95
CA ALA A 94 0.14 0.67 -20.34
C ALA A 94 1.47 -0.09 -20.49
N ASP A 95 2.39 0.09 -19.53
CA ASP A 95 3.69 -0.59 -19.48
C ASP A 95 3.64 -1.87 -18.62
N SER A 96 2.47 -2.21 -18.06
CA SER A 96 2.29 -3.39 -17.22
C SER A 96 1.95 -4.62 -18.06
N ALA A 97 2.65 -5.73 -17.81
CA ALA A 97 2.36 -6.98 -18.49
C ALA A 97 0.97 -7.54 -18.08
N PRO A 98 0.25 -8.22 -18.98
CA PRO A 98 -0.94 -8.98 -18.65
C PRO A 98 -0.68 -9.97 -17.51
N GLY A 99 -1.64 -10.12 -16.59
CA GLY A 99 -1.51 -10.96 -15.39
C GLY A 99 -0.89 -10.23 -14.18
N THR A 100 -0.42 -8.99 -14.35
CA THR A 100 -0.08 -8.11 -13.21
C THR A 100 -1.31 -7.36 -12.71
N ILE A 101 -1.32 -6.95 -11.45
CA ILE A 101 -2.48 -6.27 -10.84
C ILE A 101 -2.83 -4.99 -11.62
N ARG A 102 -1.83 -4.20 -11.99
CA ARG A 102 -2.07 -3.01 -12.82
C ARG A 102 -2.44 -3.40 -14.24
N GLY A 103 -1.73 -4.34 -14.88
CA GLY A 103 -2.09 -4.77 -16.24
C GLY A 103 -3.53 -5.27 -16.37
N ASP A 104 -4.07 -5.93 -15.34
CA ASP A 104 -5.42 -6.51 -15.39
C ASP A 104 -6.53 -5.54 -14.96
N TYR A 105 -6.24 -4.57 -14.07
CA TYR A 105 -7.28 -3.78 -13.41
C TYR A 105 -7.13 -2.27 -13.54
N ALA A 106 -5.98 -1.78 -14.00
CA ALA A 106 -5.72 -0.36 -14.12
C ALA A 106 -6.12 0.21 -15.48
N ILE A 107 -6.52 1.49 -15.49
CA ILE A 107 -7.00 2.18 -16.69
C ILE A 107 -6.12 3.39 -17.04
N ASP A 108 -5.64 4.17 -16.06
CA ASP A 108 -4.85 5.39 -16.31
C ASP A 108 -3.78 5.65 -15.22
N ILE A 109 -2.83 6.55 -15.50
CA ILE A 109 -1.76 7.00 -14.61
C ILE A 109 -2.26 8.10 -13.65
N GLY A 110 -3.24 8.91 -14.07
CA GLY A 110 -3.66 10.13 -13.38
C GLY A 110 -4.90 9.98 -12.50
N MET A 111 -4.79 10.37 -11.21
CA MET A 111 -5.80 10.71 -10.17
C MET A 111 -7.12 9.91 -10.05
N SER A 112 -7.38 8.94 -10.92
CA SER A 112 -8.39 7.91 -10.82
C SER A 112 -7.70 6.65 -11.32
N SER A 113 -7.60 5.64 -10.46
CA SER A 113 -7.25 4.29 -10.89
C SER A 113 -5.83 4.17 -11.45
N THR A 114 -4.72 4.19 -10.70
CA THR A 114 -4.29 2.96 -10.00
C THR A 114 -2.81 3.05 -9.54
N GLU A 115 -2.59 3.54 -8.34
CA GLU A 115 -1.51 2.97 -7.54
C GLU A 115 -2.16 1.90 -6.66
N VAL A 116 -2.63 0.80 -7.28
CA VAL A 116 -3.38 -0.27 -6.59
C VAL A 116 -2.64 -0.77 -5.35
N ILE A 117 -1.31 -0.70 -5.39
CA ILE A 117 -0.41 -1.06 -4.30
C ILE A 117 0.76 -0.08 -4.28
N GLN A 118 0.99 0.56 -3.14
CA GLN A 118 2.27 1.18 -2.84
C GLN A 118 3.15 0.20 -2.05
N SER A 119 4.28 -0.24 -2.63
CA SER A 119 5.27 -1.05 -1.91
C SER A 119 6.37 -0.18 -1.30
N ARG A 120 6.50 -0.13 0.02
CA ARG A 120 7.63 0.52 0.69
C ARG A 120 8.20 -0.41 1.76
N VAL A 121 9.54 -0.51 1.81
CA VAL A 121 10.26 -1.34 2.77
C VAL A 121 10.11 -0.79 4.21
N GLN A 122 9.92 0.53 4.39
CA GLN A 122 9.98 1.17 5.72
C GLN A 122 8.65 1.68 6.32
N ARG A 123 7.53 1.79 5.59
CA ARG A 123 6.31 2.50 6.08
C ARG A 123 5.41 1.72 7.04
N LYS A 124 5.80 0.48 7.36
CA LYS A 124 5.14 -0.44 8.30
C LYS A 124 4.72 0.22 9.61
N ARG A 125 5.57 1.11 10.15
CA ARG A 125 5.41 1.70 11.50
C ARG A 125 4.31 2.74 11.61
N LEU A 126 3.97 3.41 10.50
CA LEU A 126 2.96 4.47 10.50
C LEU A 126 1.55 3.91 10.65
N LEU A 127 1.20 2.85 9.90
CA LEU A 127 -0.16 2.30 9.94
C LEU A 127 -0.34 1.18 10.97
N PHE A 128 0.70 0.37 11.23
CA PHE A 128 0.62 -0.80 12.11
C PHE A 128 1.28 -0.60 13.49
N GLY A 129 1.53 0.64 13.91
CA GLY A 129 2.04 0.92 15.25
C GLY A 129 3.36 0.19 15.59
N SER A 130 3.45 -0.30 16.84
CA SER A 130 4.65 -0.96 17.36
C SER A 130 4.87 -2.36 16.77
N GLN A 131 6.13 -2.82 16.67
CA GLN A 131 6.44 -4.16 16.16
C GLN A 131 5.74 -5.31 16.90
N LYS A 132 5.29 -5.10 18.15
CA LYS A 132 4.57 -6.10 18.95
C LYS A 132 3.26 -6.54 18.29
N GLU A 133 2.57 -5.67 17.55
CA GLU A 133 1.32 -6.03 16.86
C GLU A 133 1.52 -7.07 15.76
N LEU A 134 2.75 -7.36 15.33
CA LEU A 134 3.04 -8.21 14.18
C LEU A 134 3.84 -9.48 14.54
N GLN A 135 4.12 -9.67 15.84
CA GLN A 135 4.97 -10.76 16.36
C GLN A 135 4.21 -12.06 16.63
N ASN A 136 2.89 -12.05 16.69
CA ASN A 136 2.10 -13.28 16.83
C ASN A 136 1.97 -13.94 15.45
N GLY A 137 2.16 -15.26 15.37
CA GLY A 137 2.30 -16.01 14.12
C GLY A 137 1.15 -15.93 13.11
N GLY A 138 0.01 -15.31 13.46
CA GLY A 138 -1.14 -15.08 12.58
C GLY A 138 -1.19 -13.67 11.98
N ALA A 139 -2.05 -13.46 10.98
CA ALA A 139 -2.37 -12.13 10.49
C ALA A 139 -3.09 -11.35 11.60
N VAL A 140 -2.58 -10.16 11.93
CA VAL A 140 -3.25 -9.27 12.88
C VAL A 140 -4.19 -8.35 12.10
N PHE A 141 -5.48 -8.52 12.38
CA PHE A 141 -6.56 -7.71 11.85
C PHE A 141 -6.91 -6.62 12.85
N ILE A 142 -6.77 -5.37 12.44
CA ILE A 142 -7.13 -4.23 13.28
C ILE A 142 -8.09 -3.35 12.46
N ASN A 143 -9.28 -3.12 13.02
CA ASN A 143 -10.22 -2.11 12.56
C ASN A 143 -10.08 -0.89 13.46
N GLY A 144 -9.97 0.32 12.88
CA GLY A 144 -9.85 1.55 13.66
C GLY A 144 -9.60 2.80 12.81
N SER A 145 -9.58 3.97 13.46
CA SER A 145 -9.12 5.25 12.89
C SER A 145 -7.61 5.43 13.04
N THR A 146 -7.00 6.28 12.22
CA THR A 146 -5.56 6.61 12.22
C THR A 146 -5.07 7.37 13.47
N SER A 147 -5.91 7.59 14.48
CA SER A 147 -5.66 8.47 15.63
C SER A 147 -4.61 7.98 16.64
N GLU A 148 -3.87 6.90 16.36
CA GLU A 148 -2.83 6.37 17.24
C GLU A 148 -1.48 6.21 16.51
N ILE A 149 -0.74 7.31 16.30
CA ILE A 149 0.58 7.24 15.67
C ILE A 149 1.56 8.20 16.36
N SER A 150 2.48 7.64 17.15
CA SER A 150 3.56 8.37 17.82
C SER A 150 4.82 8.48 16.94
N SER A 151 5.34 9.71 16.86
CA SER A 151 6.56 10.24 16.21
C SER A 151 7.78 9.30 16.05
N PHE A 152 8.25 9.02 14.82
CA PHE A 152 9.60 8.49 14.54
C PHE A 152 10.13 8.82 13.13
N SER A 153 11.46 8.73 12.99
CA SER A 153 12.32 9.28 11.92
C SER A 153 12.26 8.60 10.55
N TRP A 154 12.57 9.41 9.53
CA TRP A 154 12.42 9.15 8.09
C TRP A 154 13.72 8.66 7.45
N ILE A 155 13.68 7.57 6.69
CA ILE A 155 14.75 7.16 5.76
C ILE A 155 14.12 6.93 4.39
N HIS A 156 14.65 7.61 3.38
CA HIS A 156 14.10 7.71 2.03
C HIS A 156 14.93 6.89 1.05
N ASP A 157 14.30 5.92 0.38
CA ASP A 157 14.77 5.41 -0.91
C ASP A 157 13.90 6.02 -2.00
N TYR A 158 14.53 6.85 -2.83
CA TYR A 158 13.90 7.49 -3.99
C TYR A 158 13.65 6.44 -5.07
N MET A 159 12.38 6.22 -5.41
CA MET A 159 11.96 5.52 -6.63
C MET A 159 11.45 6.55 -7.64
N TYR A 160 12.39 7.30 -8.21
CA TYR A 160 12.24 7.93 -9.53
C TYR A 160 13.50 7.57 -10.29
N GLY A 161 13.43 6.44 -11.00
CA GLY A 161 14.52 5.80 -11.73
C GLY A 161 14.15 4.38 -12.07
#